data_AF-D0N8Y4-F1
#
_entry.id   AF-D0N8Y4-F1
#
_cell.length_a   1.000
_cell.length_b   1.000
_cell.length_c   1.000
_cell.angle_alpha   90.00
_cell.angle_beta   90.00
_cell.angle_gamma   90.00
#
_symmetry.space_group_name_H-M   'P 1'
#
loop_
_entity.id
_entity.type
_entity.pdbx_description
1 polymer ?
#
loop_
_entity_poly.entity_id
_entity_poly.type
_entity_poly.pdbx_seq_one_letter_code
_entity_poly.pdbx_strand_id
1 'polypeptide(L)'
;MDLPETSRLYGAAIAAAKSEGYPDPMKQRFVQLPDVLAAYINQLATANKSQWPAEKLRAAISWHYAKPEMLSGGHPHDRWVIETQADGSVVLHGNPARSAAITQILAGLSKAKKNVKELLSARHLCRSQC
;
A
#
# COMPACT_ATOMS: atom_id res chain seq x y z
N MET A 1 -13.33 -9.24 7.35
CA MET A 1 -12.01 -8.72 7.74
C MET A 1 -11.79 -9.09 9.20
N ASP A 2 -10.72 -9.81 9.53
CA ASP A 2 -10.30 -9.95 10.93
C ASP A 2 -9.89 -8.58 11.48
N LEU A 3 -10.75 -8.03 12.33
CA LEU A 3 -10.62 -6.72 12.95
C LEU A 3 -9.32 -6.56 13.79
N PRO A 4 -8.84 -7.57 14.54
CA PRO A 4 -7.65 -7.41 15.40
C PRO A 4 -6.36 -7.19 14.61
N GLU A 5 -6.17 -7.97 13.53
CA GLU A 5 -4.95 -7.90 12.73
C GLU A 5 -4.91 -6.64 11.88
N THR A 6 -6.06 -6.23 11.36
CA THR A 6 -6.21 -5.00 10.59
C THR A 6 -5.86 -3.78 11.46
N SER A 7 -6.38 -3.72 12.70
CA SER A 7 -6.01 -2.68 13.68
C SER A 7 -4.53 -2.68 14.04
N ARG A 8 -3.88 -3.85 14.13
CA ARG A 8 -2.43 -3.94 14.38
C ARG A 8 -1.61 -3.38 13.21
N LEU A 9 -1.96 -3.75 11.98
CA LEU A 9 -1.31 -3.25 10.77
C LEU A 9 -1.49 -1.73 10.63
N TYR A 10 -2.66 -1.20 11.01
CA TYR A 10 -2.90 0.24 11.06
C TYR A 10 -2.05 0.95 12.11
N GLY A 11 -2.02 0.43 13.35
CA GLY A 11 -1.22 1.03 14.42
C GLY A 11 0.26 1.12 14.05
N ALA A 12 0.77 0.10 13.38
CA ALA A 12 2.16 0.06 12.93
C ALA A 12 2.44 1.02 11.76
N ALA A 13 1.52 1.17 10.79
CA ALA A 13 1.65 2.17 9.73
C ALA A 13 1.65 3.61 10.30
N ILE A 14 0.78 3.89 11.27
CA ILE A 14 0.72 5.19 11.96
C ILE A 14 2.00 5.44 12.77
N ALA A 15 2.50 4.43 13.47
CA ALA A 15 3.74 4.54 14.24
C ALA A 15 4.95 4.82 13.34
N ALA A 16 5.05 4.13 12.20
CA ALA A 16 6.12 4.35 11.21
C ALA A 16 6.08 5.79 10.67
N ALA A 17 4.91 6.26 10.20
CA ALA A 17 4.75 7.63 9.71
C ALA A 17 5.13 8.68 10.77
N LYS A 18 4.69 8.49 12.02
CA LYS A 18 5.04 9.39 13.14
C LYS A 18 6.54 9.40 13.44
N SER A 19 7.21 8.25 13.39
CA SER A 19 8.65 8.16 13.65
C SER A 19 9.49 8.92 12.63
N GLU A 20 8.95 9.10 11.41
CA GLU A 20 9.54 9.88 10.34
C GLU A 20 9.09 11.36 10.33
N GLY A 21 8.28 11.79 11.31
CA GLY A 21 7.79 13.16 11.44
C GLY A 21 6.57 13.50 10.58
N TYR A 22 5.95 12.51 9.93
CA TYR A 22 4.75 12.72 9.13
C TYR A 22 3.48 12.81 9.99
N PRO A 23 2.46 13.58 9.55
CA PRO A 23 1.16 13.60 10.19
C PRO A 23 0.50 12.22 10.10
N ASP A 24 -0.50 11.98 10.96
CA ASP A 24 -1.22 10.71 10.97
C ASP A 24 -1.83 10.43 9.58
N PRO A 25 -1.34 9.41 8.87
CA PRO A 25 -1.73 9.11 7.49
C PRO A 25 -3.20 8.66 7.40
N MET A 26 -3.88 8.42 8.53
CA MET A 26 -5.30 8.09 8.54
C MET A 26 -6.19 9.31 8.78
N LYS A 27 -5.61 10.43 9.21
CA LYS A 27 -6.34 11.68 9.51
C LYS A 27 -6.08 12.76 8.47
N GLN A 28 -4.90 12.78 7.87
CA GLN A 28 -4.49 13.85 6.98
C GLN A 28 -3.83 13.31 5.70
N ARG A 29 -4.15 13.94 4.57
CA ARG A 29 -3.45 13.75 3.30
C ARG A 29 -2.22 14.64 3.26
N PHE A 30 -1.09 14.08 2.85
CA PHE A 30 0.16 14.81 2.59
C PHE A 30 0.82 14.26 1.32
N VAL A 31 1.72 15.03 0.71
CA VAL A 31 2.24 14.77 -0.63
C VAL A 31 2.90 13.38 -0.71
N GLN A 32 3.73 13.04 0.29
CA GLN A 32 4.50 11.81 0.37
C GLN A 32 3.69 10.61 0.86
N LEU A 33 2.39 10.76 1.14
CA LEU A 33 1.58 9.71 1.75
C LEU A 33 1.60 8.39 0.94
N PRO A 34 1.43 8.39 -0.40
CA PRO A 34 1.52 7.16 -1.18
C PRO A 34 2.89 6.48 -1.04
N ASP A 35 3.97 7.25 -0.95
CA ASP A 35 5.34 6.72 -0.87
C ASP A 35 5.63 6.11 0.50
N VAL A 36 5.19 6.76 1.58
CA VAL A 36 5.27 6.21 2.95
C VAL A 36 4.49 4.90 3.05
N LEU A 37 3.27 4.87 2.52
CA LEU A 37 2.45 3.65 2.50
C LEU A 37 3.06 2.56 1.60
N ALA A 38 3.65 2.94 0.46
CA ALA A 38 4.36 2.05 -0.44
C ALA A 38 5.56 1.38 0.24
N ALA A 39 6.39 2.15 0.94
CA ALA A 39 7.53 1.64 1.71
C ALA A 39 7.06 0.63 2.76
N TYR A 40 5.99 0.94 3.49
CA TYR A 40 5.47 0.05 4.53
C TYR A 40 4.83 -1.24 3.96
N ILE A 41 4.08 -1.15 2.86
CA ILE A 41 3.55 -2.31 2.13
C ILE A 41 4.70 -3.20 1.64
N ASN A 42 5.77 -2.61 1.11
CA ASN A 42 6.96 -3.33 0.66
C ASN A 42 7.70 -4.02 1.82
N GLN A 43 7.84 -3.33 2.95
CA GLN A 43 8.41 -3.89 4.18
C GLN A 43 7.60 -5.09 4.66
N LEU A 44 6.27 -4.98 4.73
CA LEU A 44 5.39 -6.10 5.11
C LEU A 44 5.53 -7.27 4.15
N ALA A 45 5.58 -7.01 2.85
CA ALA A 45 5.76 -8.05 1.85
C ALA A 45 7.12 -8.74 1.92
N THR A 46 8.16 -8.01 2.33
CA THR A 46 9.53 -8.55 2.48
C THR A 46 9.71 -9.31 3.79
N ALA A 47 9.10 -8.83 4.88
CA ALA A 47 9.19 -9.44 6.20
C ALA A 47 8.32 -10.71 6.36
N ASN A 48 7.36 -10.94 5.45
CA ASN A 48 6.43 -12.06 5.52
C ASN A 48 6.60 -13.02 4.33
N LYS A 49 6.42 -14.32 4.59
CA LYS A 49 6.45 -15.35 3.53
C LYS A 49 5.31 -15.19 2.52
N SER A 50 4.21 -14.56 2.92
CA SER A 50 3.06 -14.26 2.06
C SER A 50 2.94 -12.75 1.83
N GLN A 51 2.38 -12.37 0.67
CA GLN A 51 2.04 -10.97 0.38
C GLN A 51 0.74 -10.57 1.06
N TRP A 52 0.06 -11.52 1.70
CA TRP A 52 -1.29 -11.35 2.20
C TRP A 52 -1.41 -10.24 3.25
N PRO A 53 -0.46 -10.05 4.18
CA PRO A 53 -0.47 -8.89 5.09
C PRO A 53 -0.36 -7.55 4.35
N ALA A 54 0.43 -7.48 3.28
CA ALA A 54 0.62 -6.27 2.49
C ALA A 54 -0.64 -5.93 1.67
N GLU A 55 -1.29 -6.94 1.07
CA GLU A 55 -2.56 -6.78 0.36
C GLU A 55 -3.71 -6.42 1.32
N LYS A 56 -3.75 -7.04 2.51
CA LYS A 56 -4.72 -6.73 3.55
C LYS A 56 -4.60 -5.28 4.01
N LEU A 57 -3.37 -4.80 4.23
CA LEU A 57 -3.12 -3.39 4.56
C LEU A 57 -3.59 -2.46 3.42
N ARG A 58 -3.23 -2.74 2.16
CA ARG A 58 -3.70 -1.94 1.01
C ARG A 58 -5.22 -1.88 0.95
N ALA A 59 -5.89 -3.02 1.10
CA ALA A 59 -7.35 -3.09 1.06
C ALA A 59 -7.98 -2.28 2.20
N ALA A 60 -7.39 -2.36 3.39
CA ALA A 60 -7.83 -1.61 4.55
C ALA A 60 -7.71 -0.09 4.31
N ILE A 61 -6.54 0.39 3.85
CA ILE A 61 -6.33 1.79 3.47
C ILE A 61 -7.33 2.20 2.38
N SER A 62 -7.48 1.38 1.34
CA SER A 62 -8.42 1.67 0.25
C SER A 62 -9.85 1.82 0.76
N TRP A 63 -10.27 1.01 1.73
CA TRP A 63 -11.59 1.10 2.33
C TRP A 63 -11.74 2.34 3.22
N HIS A 64 -10.73 2.69 4.02
CA HIS A 64 -10.76 3.88 4.86
C HIS A 64 -10.95 5.16 4.03
N TYR A 65 -10.23 5.28 2.92
CA TYR A 65 -10.34 6.42 2.00
C TYR A 65 -11.58 6.39 1.11
N ALA A 66 -12.35 5.31 1.13
CA ALA A 66 -13.64 5.20 0.45
C ALA A 66 -14.83 5.48 1.37
N LYS A 67 -14.59 5.86 2.64
CA LYS A 67 -15.66 6.26 3.55
C LYS A 67 -16.22 7.65 3.18
N PRO A 68 -17.52 7.93 3.44
CA PRO A 68 -18.15 9.20 3.11
C PRO A 68 -17.41 10.42 3.65
N GLU A 69 -16.86 10.34 4.86
CA GLU A 69 -16.14 11.44 5.49
C GLU A 69 -14.86 11.77 4.73
N MET A 70 -14.17 10.74 4.25
CA MET A 70 -12.93 10.89 3.47
C MET A 70 -13.20 11.32 2.02
N LEU A 71 -14.41 11.14 1.52
CA LEU A 71 -14.81 11.51 0.17
C LEU A 71 -15.42 12.92 0.08
N SER A 72 -15.75 13.51 1.23
CA SER A 72 -16.22 14.89 1.34
C SER A 72 -15.30 15.84 0.55
N GLY A 73 -15.88 16.78 -0.20
CA GLY A 73 -15.11 17.66 -1.10
C GLY A 73 -14.82 17.09 -2.49
N GLY A 74 -15.52 16.03 -2.92
CA GLY A 74 -15.48 15.55 -4.31
C GLY A 74 -14.26 14.69 -4.66
N HIS A 75 -13.67 14.03 -3.67
CA HIS A 75 -12.48 13.20 -3.90
C HIS A 75 -12.77 11.97 -4.79
N PRO A 76 -11.94 11.70 -5.81
CA PRO A 76 -12.10 10.50 -6.64
C PRO A 76 -11.75 9.24 -5.84
N HIS A 77 -12.55 8.18 -5.98
CA HIS A 77 -12.34 6.93 -5.26
C HIS A 77 -11.20 6.08 -5.83
N ASP A 78 -10.93 6.23 -7.12
CA ASP A 78 -10.19 5.31 -7.97
C ASP A 78 -8.75 5.74 -8.26
N ARG A 79 -8.39 6.98 -7.90
CA ARG A 79 -7.05 7.54 -8.15
C ARG A 79 -6.56 8.40 -6.99
N TRP A 80 -5.24 8.57 -6.92
CA TRP A 80 -4.58 9.59 -6.13
C TRP A 80 -4.20 10.75 -7.04
N VAL A 81 -4.56 11.97 -6.65
CA VAL A 81 -4.35 13.19 -7.45
C VAL A 81 -3.66 14.25 -6.58
N ILE A 82 -2.64 14.86 -7.15
CA ILE A 82 -1.96 16.03 -6.61
C ILE A 82 -2.32 17.17 -7.57
N GLU A 83 -3.15 18.10 -7.12
CA GLU A 83 -3.55 19.26 -7.89
C GLU A 83 -2.80 20.49 -7.37
N THR A 84 -2.08 21.17 -8.25
CA THR A 84 -1.47 22.46 -7.93
C THR A 84 -2.40 23.55 -8.41
N GLN A 85 -2.91 24.34 -7.46
CA GLN A 85 -3.79 25.46 -7.76
C GLN A 85 -3.00 26.67 -8.27
N ALA A 86 -3.71 27.64 -8.84
CA ALA A 86 -3.14 28.85 -9.42
C ALA A 86 -2.36 29.72 -8.40
N ASP A 87 -2.66 29.58 -7.11
CA ASP A 87 -1.97 30.25 -6.01
C ASP A 87 -0.70 29.50 -5.54
N GLY A 88 -0.35 28.39 -6.18
CA GLY A 88 0.76 27.52 -5.80
C GLY A 88 0.45 26.57 -4.64
N SER A 89 -0.77 26.59 -4.09
CA SER A 89 -1.18 25.61 -3.08
C SER A 89 -1.36 24.23 -3.72
N VAL A 90 -1.06 23.19 -2.94
CA VAL A 90 -1.25 21.80 -3.38
C VAL A 90 -2.45 21.22 -2.66
N VAL A 91 -3.44 20.78 -3.43
CA VAL A 91 -4.59 20.05 -2.92
C VAL A 91 -4.45 18.58 -3.27
N LEU A 92 -4.62 17.74 -2.26
CA LEU A 92 -4.41 16.31 -2.35
C LEU A 92 -5.75 15.61 -2.33
N HIS A 93 -6.04 14.85 -3.39
CA HIS A 93 -7.32 14.20 -3.57
C HIS A 93 -7.23 12.70 -3.78
N GLY A 94 -8.28 12.04 -3.31
CA GLY A 94 -8.56 10.65 -3.62
C GLY A 94 -7.86 9.65 -2.71
N ASN A 95 -7.60 8.47 -3.27
CA ASN A 95 -7.24 7.27 -2.51
C ASN A 95 -5.76 6.92 -2.69
N PRO A 96 -4.91 7.08 -1.66
CA PRO A 96 -3.48 6.82 -1.80
C PRO A 96 -3.18 5.35 -2.10
N ALA A 97 -4.03 4.40 -1.65
CA ALA A 97 -3.93 2.98 -1.98
C ALA A 97 -4.10 2.68 -3.48
N ARG A 98 -4.65 3.63 -4.25
CA ARG A 98 -4.83 3.56 -5.70
C ARG A 98 -3.74 4.28 -6.49
N SER A 99 -2.70 4.77 -5.82
CA SER A 99 -1.53 5.37 -6.49
C SER A 99 -0.82 4.36 -7.41
N ALA A 100 -0.15 4.91 -8.43
CA ALA A 100 0.70 4.14 -9.31
C ALA A 100 1.83 3.44 -8.52
N ALA A 101 2.45 4.13 -7.56
CA ALA A 101 3.54 3.61 -6.73
C ALA A 101 3.15 2.30 -6.01
N ILE A 102 2.03 2.30 -5.27
CA ILE A 102 1.57 1.11 -4.55
C ILE A 102 1.18 0.00 -5.51
N THR A 103 0.58 0.34 -6.65
CA THR A 103 0.20 -0.65 -7.68
C THR A 103 1.43 -1.31 -8.31
N GLN A 104 2.47 -0.53 -8.59
CA GLN A 104 3.74 -1.02 -9.14
C GLN A 104 4.47 -1.94 -8.16
N ILE A 105 4.52 -1.59 -6.87
CA ILE A 105 5.15 -2.43 -5.84
C ILE A 105 4.46 -3.80 -5.75
N LEU A 106 3.12 -3.83 -5.68
CA LEU A 106 2.40 -5.09 -5.60
C LEU A 106 2.55 -5.94 -6.88
N ALA A 107 2.54 -5.30 -8.05
CA ALA A 107 2.80 -5.98 -9.31
C ALA A 107 4.22 -6.56 -9.37
N GLY A 108 5.22 -5.81 -8.92
CA GLY A 108 6.61 -6.25 -8.81
C GLY A 108 6.77 -7.45 -7.87
N LEU A 109 6.15 -7.39 -6.70
CA LEU A 109 6.15 -8.48 -5.72
C LEU A 109 5.46 -9.75 -6.27
N SER A 110 4.37 -9.61 -7.03
CA SER A 110 3.68 -10.72 -7.68
C SER A 110 4.56 -11.40 -8.75
N LYS A 111 5.26 -10.61 -9.58
CA LYS A 111 6.22 -11.11 -10.58
C LYS A 111 7.38 -11.84 -9.91
N ALA A 112 7.97 -11.29 -8.86
CA ALA A 112 9.07 -11.93 -8.13
C ALA A 112 8.69 -13.31 -7.59
N LYS A 113 7.47 -13.46 -7.05
CA LYS A 113 6.97 -14.77 -6.61
C LYS A 113 6.78 -15.78 -7.75
N LYS A 114 6.28 -15.35 -8.91
CA LYS A 114 6.14 -16.23 -10.09
C LYS A 114 7.50 -16.79 -10.50
N ASN A 115 8.52 -15.93 -10.59
CA ASN A 115 9.87 -16.35 -10.93
C ASN A 115 10.46 -17.35 -9.91
N VAL A 116 10.28 -17.11 -8.61
CA VAL A 116 10.73 -18.05 -7.56
C VAL A 116 10.01 -19.40 -7.69
N LYS A 117 8.70 -19.41 -7.96
CA LYS A 117 7.94 -20.65 -8.13
C LYS A 117 8.40 -21.42 -9.38
N GLU A 118 8.66 -20.74 -10.49
CA GLU A 118 9.19 -21.35 -11.72
C GLU A 118 10.59 -21.94 -11.48
N LEU A 119 11.48 -21.21 -10.80
CA LEU A 119 12.82 -21.71 -10.44
C LEU A 119 12.76 -22.92 -9.52
N LEU A 120 11.88 -22.91 -8.51
CA LEU A 120 11.69 -24.05 -7.60
C LEU A 120 11.10 -25.27 -8.35
N SER A 121 10.16 -25.04 -9.26
CA SER A 121 9.55 -26.10 -10.07
C SER A 121 10.56 -26.71 -11.04
N ALA A 122 11.40 -25.89 -11.71
CA ALA A 122 12.48 -26.35 -12.57
C ALA A 122 13.54 -27.14 -11.78
N ARG A 123 13.87 -26.70 -10.55
CA ARG A 123 14.80 -27.41 -9.66
C ARG A 123 14.24 -28.75 -9.21
N HIS A 124 12.94 -28.86 -8.95
CA HIS A 124 12.28 -30.12 -8.61
C HIS A 124 12.26 -31.09 -9.80
N LEU A 125 11.97 -30.59 -11.02
CA LEU A 125 11.99 -31.38 -12.25
C LEU A 125 13.39 -31.93 -12.60
N CYS A 126 14.45 -31.15 -12.35
CA CYS A 126 15.82 -31.64 -12.51
C CYS A 126 16.19 -32.72 -11.48
N ARG A 127 15.64 -32.64 -10.25
CA ARG A 127 15.97 -33.56 -9.16
C ARG A 127 15.25 -34.91 -9.26
N SER A 128 14.13 -34.98 -9.98
CA SER A 128 13.37 -36.21 -10.23
C SER A 128 13.82 -36.97 -11.49
N GLN A 129 14.82 -36.46 -12.22
CA GLN A 129 15.40 -37.08 -13.41
C GLN A 129 16.84 -37.61 -13.19
N CYS A 130 17.29 -37.68 -11.93
CA CYS A 130 18.57 -38.29 -11.53
C CYS A 130 18.33 -39.48 -10.60
#